data_AF-A0A534A4U3-F1
#
_entry.id   AF-A0A534A4U3-F1
#
_cell.length_a   1.000
_cell.length_b   1.000
_cell.length_c   1.000
_cell.angle_alpha   90.00
_cell.angle_beta   90.00
_cell.angle_gamma   90.00
#
_symmetry.space_group_name_H-M   'P 1'
#
loop_
_entity.id
_entity.type
_entity.pdbx_description
1 polymer ?
#
loop_
_entity_poly.entity_id
_entity_poly.type
_entity_poly.pdbx_seq_one_letter_code
_entity_poly.pdbx_strand_id
1 'polypeptide(L)' 'MLDLEDIFGHGGPLEQALTGFKVRREQLLMAERVAGALAARESLVVEAGTGTGKTFAYLVPA' A
#
# COMPACT_ATOMS: atom_id res chain seq x y z
N MET A 1 -0.02 14.36 -9.04
CA MET A 1 0.44 13.44 -7.98
C MET A 1 -0.27 12.13 -8.22
N LEU A 2 0.41 10.99 -8.09
CA LEU A 2 -0.23 9.68 -8.21
C LEU A 2 -0.96 9.37 -6.90
N ASP A 3 -2.17 8.85 -7.00
CA ASP A 3 -2.91 8.34 -5.85
C ASP A 3 -2.43 6.92 -5.50
N LEU A 4 -2.80 6.41 -4.31
CA LEU A 4 -2.38 5.08 -3.89
C LEU A 4 -2.88 3.99 -4.85
N GLU A 5 -4.06 4.17 -5.44
CA GLU A 5 -4.61 3.27 -6.45
C GLU A 5 -3.74 3.25 -7.73
N ASP A 6 -3.16 4.38 -8.13
CA ASP A 6 -2.22 4.44 -9.26
C ASP A 6 -0.90 3.73 -8.94
N ILE A 7 -0.45 3.77 -7.68
CA ILE A 7 0.83 3.19 -7.24
C ILE A 7 0.74 1.65 -7.11
N PHE A 8 -0.34 1.17 -6.48
CA PHE A 8 -0.54 -0.24 -6.16
C PHE A 8 -1.39 -0.99 -7.20
N GLY A 9 -2.06 -0.27 -8.10
CA GLY A 9 -2.91 -0.81 -9.15
C GLY A 9 -2.15 -1.35 -10.36
N HIS A 10 -2.90 -1.88 -11.33
CA HIS A 10 -2.34 -2.41 -12.56
C HIS A 10 -1.72 -1.31 -13.42
N GLY A 11 -0.58 -1.61 -14.03
CA GLY A 11 0.23 -0.64 -14.77
C GLY A 11 0.94 0.37 -13.87
N GLY A 12 0.82 0.27 -12.55
CA GLY A 12 1.44 1.19 -11.60
C GLY A 12 2.96 1.02 -11.51
N PRO A 13 3.67 2.01 -10.92
CA PRO A 13 5.12 2.00 -10.78
C PRO A 13 5.66 0.76 -10.06
N LEU A 14 4.93 0.19 -9.10
CA LEU A 14 5.35 -1.04 -8.42
C LEU A 14 5.30 -2.26 -9.34
N GLU A 15 4.27 -2.38 -10.18
CA GLU A 15 4.18 -3.46 -11.16
C GLU A 15 5.25 -3.34 -12.24
N GLN A 16 5.57 -2.12 -12.66
CA GLN A 16 6.61 -1.84 -13.65
C GLN A 16 8.03 -2.09 -13.11
N ALA A 17 8.29 -1.75 -11.85
CA ALA A 17 9.64 -1.80 -11.27
C ALA A 17 10.00 -3.15 -10.63
N LEU A 18 9.02 -3.92 -10.16
CA LEU A 18 9.26 -5.14 -9.38
C LEU A 18 8.81 -6.38 -10.15
N THR A 19 9.77 -7.15 -10.65
CA THR A 19 9.50 -8.44 -11.30
C THR A 19 8.69 -9.35 -10.37
N GLY A 20 7.54 -9.83 -10.85
CA GLY A 20 6.67 -10.71 -10.08
C GLY A 20 5.79 -10.00 -9.04
N PHE A 21 5.74 -8.67 -9.05
CA PHE A 21 4.71 -7.94 -8.32
C PHE A 21 3.32 -8.39 -8.78
N LYS A 22 2.39 -8.42 -7.82
CA LYS A 22 0.99 -8.74 -8.06
C LYS A 22 0.15 -7.71 -7.33
N VAL A 23 -0.76 -7.09 -8.05
CA VAL A 23 -1.78 -6.21 -7.49
C VAL A 23 -2.60 -7.00 -6.46
N ARG A 24 -2.75 -6.42 -5.26
CA ARG A 24 -3.51 -7.02 -4.16
C ARG A 24 -4.36 -5.95 -3.51
N ARG A 25 -5.68 -6.14 -3.49
CA ARG A 25 -6.63 -5.21 -2.87
C ARG A 25 -6.32 -4.95 -1.39
N GLU A 26 -5.87 -5.97 -0.67
CA GLU A 26 -5.48 -5.88 0.74
C GLU A 26 -4.29 -4.94 0.97
N GLN A 27 -3.34 -4.89 0.02
CA GLN A 27 -2.18 -4.01 0.10
C GLN A 27 -2.59 -2.55 -0.05
N LEU A 28 -3.44 -2.26 -1.05
CA LEU A 28 -4.01 -0.93 -1.28
C LEU A 28 -4.85 -0.48 -0.07
N LEU A 29 -5.74 -1.35 0.42
CA LEU A 29 -6.56 -1.05 1.59
C LEU A 29 -5.69 -0.74 2.83
N MET A 30 -4.64 -1.53 3.06
CA MET A 30 -3.70 -1.25 4.16
C MET A 30 -3.02 0.11 3.98
N ALA A 31 -2.56 0.44 2.77
CA ALA A 31 -1.93 1.72 2.48
C ALA A 31 -2.86 2.91 2.72
N GLU A 32 -4.13 2.81 2.31
CA GLU A 32 -5.15 3.82 2.57
C GLU A 32 -5.40 4.01 4.07
N ARG A 33 -5.49 2.92 4.84
CA ARG A 33 -5.64 2.99 6.31
C ARG A 33 -4.42 3.63 6.98
N VAL A 34 -3.22 3.28 6.54
CA VAL A 34 -1.98 3.89 7.05
C VAL A 34 -1.95 5.39 6.72
N ALA A 35 -2.24 5.78 5.48
CA ALA A 35 -2.30 7.19 5.07
C ALA A 35 -3.30 7.98 5.93
N GLY A 36 -4.49 7.42 6.18
CA GLY A 36 -5.50 8.02 7.04
C GLY A 36 -5.02 8.20 8.49
N ALA A 37 -4.40 7.18 9.07
CA ALA A 37 -3.87 7.24 10.43
C ALA A 37 -2.71 8.23 10.58
N LEU A 38 -1.82 8.31 9.58
CA LEU A 38 -0.75 9.29 9.53
C LEU A 38 -1.30 10.73 9.47
N ALA A 39 -2.29 10.97 8.60
CA ALA A 39 -2.95 12.27 8.49
C ALA A 39 -3.67 12.68 9.78
N ALA A 40 -4.34 11.73 10.44
CA ALA A 40 -5.03 11.94 11.72
C ALA A 40 -4.10 11.99 12.95
N ARG A 41 -2.83 11.57 12.80
CA ARG A 41 -1.86 11.38 13.89
C ARG A 41 -2.36 10.40 14.96
N GLU A 42 -2.96 9.30 14.51
CA GLU A 42 -3.53 8.27 15.37
C GLU A 42 -2.74 6.96 15.31
N SER A 43 -2.84 6.16 16.38
CA SER A 43 -2.30 4.81 16.38
C SER A 43 -3.19 3.88 15.57
N LEU A 44 -2.59 3.14 14.63
CA LEU A 44 -3.27 2.12 13.84
C LEU A 44 -2.64 0.75 14.10
N VAL A 45 -3.48 -0.25 14.35
CA VAL A 45 -3.10 -1.66 14.39
C VAL A 45 -3.72 -2.35 13.18
N VAL A 46 -2.88 -3.01 12.36
CA VAL A 46 -3.32 -3.77 11.19
C VAL A 46 -2.79 -5.19 11.30
N GLU A 47 -3.67 -6.17 11.20
CA GLU A 47 -3.28 -7.55 10.92
C GLU A 47 -3.21 -7.75 9.40
N ALA A 48 -2.06 -8.21 8.89
CA ALA A 48 -1.88 -8.49 7.48
C ALA A 48 -1.09 -9.79 7.28
N GLY A 49 -1.64 -10.67 6.44
CA GLY A 49 -1.06 -11.97 6.11
C GLY A 49 0.33 -11.90 5.47
N THR A 50 1.05 -13.01 5.48
CA THR A 50 2.33 -13.12 4.74
C THR A 50 2.08 -12.93 3.24
N GLY A 51 3.02 -12.28 2.54
CA GLY A 51 2.88 -12.03 1.10
C GLY A 51 1.89 -10.92 0.70
N THR A 52 1.16 -10.30 1.64
CA THR A 52 0.27 -9.14 1.36
C THR A 52 1.03 -7.89 0.89
N GLY A 53 2.36 -7.82 1.05
CA GLY A 53 3.14 -6.65 0.65
C GLY A 53 3.12 -5.50 1.68
N LYS A 54 3.01 -5.85 2.97
CA LYS A 54 2.91 -4.94 4.12
C LYS A 54 3.96 -3.82 4.11
N THR A 55 5.19 -4.15 3.73
CA THR A 55 6.32 -3.21 3.70
C THR A 55 6.03 -2.00 2.83
N PHE A 56 5.64 -2.19 1.58
CA PHE A 56 5.29 -1.06 0.73
C PHE A 56 4.00 -0.37 1.19
N ALA A 57 3.05 -1.13 1.75
CA ALA A 57 1.80 -0.57 2.24
C ALA A 57 1.99 0.46 3.38
N TYR A 58 3.05 0.36 4.21
CA TYR A 58 3.35 1.41 5.19
C TYR A 58 4.45 2.39 4.78
N LEU A 59 5.29 2.06 3.77
CA LEU A 59 6.36 2.95 3.31
C LEU A 59 5.89 3.98 2.29
N VAL A 60 5.01 3.60 1.36
CA VAL A 60 4.52 4.51 0.30
C VAL A 60 3.69 5.68 0.84
N PRO A 61 2.74 5.48 1.78
CA PRO A 61 1.93 6.59 2.29
C PRO A 61 2.62 7.48 3.35
N ALA A 62 3.85 7.18 3.75
CA ALA A 62 4.63 7.92 4.74
C ALA A 62 5.47 9.03 4.09
#